data_AF-A0A946I6U5-F1
#
_entry.id   AF-A0A946I6U5-F1
#
_cell.length_a   1.000
_cell.length_b   1.000
_cell.length_c   1.000
_cell.angle_alpha   90.00
_cell.angle_beta   90.00
_cell.angle_gamma   90.00
#
_symmetry.space_group_name_H-M   'P 1'
#
loop_
_entity.id
_entity.type
_entity.pdbx_description
1 polymer ?
#
loop_
_entity_poly.entity_id
_entity_poly.type
_entity_poly.pdbx_seq_one_letter_code
_entity_poly.pdbx_strand_id
1 'polypeptide(L)'
;MVLEEKYDVIVVGGGHAGCEAAHAAATLGSKVLLITQNLETLARMSCNPAMGGVAKGQIIREIDALGGMSGIITDASSIQFRMLNKSKGPAMWSPRAQCDRKLFEREWRMALEANKNIDFWQDTVENIMTKKGSTVGVITKMGVEIQSKSVILCNGTFLNGLIHLGKKNYKGGRSGEPPAEGITKQLIELGFTNGRMKTGTP
;
A
#
# COMPACT_ATOMS: atom_id res chain seq x y z
N MET A 1 3.52 21.24 -9.94
CA MET A 1 3.24 19.93 -10.55
C MET A 1 1.95 20.08 -11.33
N VAL A 2 1.97 19.87 -12.64
CA VAL A 2 0.74 19.88 -13.45
C VAL A 2 0.26 18.44 -13.46
N LEU A 3 -0.92 18.17 -12.90
CA LEU A 3 -1.52 16.84 -13.00
C LEU A 3 -1.87 16.57 -14.46
N GLU A 4 -1.61 15.37 -14.93
CA GLU A 4 -2.08 14.92 -16.24
C GLU A 4 -3.61 14.98 -16.32
N GLU A 5 -4.15 15.29 -17.51
CA GLU A 5 -5.60 15.30 -17.72
C GLU A 5 -6.23 13.92 -17.49
N LYS A 6 -5.47 12.83 -17.68
CA LYS A 6 -5.93 11.45 -17.51
C LYS A 6 -4.80 10.48 -17.23
N TYR A 7 -4.98 9.63 -16.21
CA TYR A 7 -4.04 8.56 -15.87
C TYR A 7 -4.45 7.22 -16.48
N ASP A 8 -3.49 6.31 -16.64
CA ASP A 8 -3.79 4.92 -16.96
C ASP A 8 -4.28 4.20 -15.70
N VAL A 9 -3.53 4.33 -14.61
CA VAL A 9 -3.80 3.65 -13.34
C VAL A 9 -3.80 4.65 -12.19
N ILE A 10 -4.85 4.64 -11.37
CA ILE A 10 -4.83 5.30 -10.07
C ILE A 10 -4.65 4.23 -8.99
N VAL A 11 -3.68 4.42 -8.11
CA VAL A 11 -3.46 3.57 -6.95
C VAL A 11 -3.90 4.33 -5.70
N VAL A 12 -4.83 3.77 -4.94
CA VAL A 12 -5.38 4.38 -3.73
C VAL A 12 -4.75 3.72 -2.50
N GLY A 13 -3.90 4.48 -1.81
CA GLY A 13 -3.22 4.07 -0.59
C GLY A 13 -1.75 3.71 -0.81
N GLY A 14 -0.84 4.47 -0.20
CA GLY A 14 0.60 4.25 -0.26
C GLY A 14 1.14 3.22 0.74
N GLY A 15 0.40 2.14 1.00
CA GLY A 15 0.91 1.01 1.80
C GLY A 15 1.87 0.13 1.01
N HIS A 16 2.36 -0.97 1.61
CA HIS A 16 3.24 -1.94 0.94
C HIS A 16 2.68 -2.40 -0.42
N ALA A 17 1.39 -2.78 -0.45
CA ALA A 17 0.72 -3.21 -1.68
C ALA A 17 0.59 -2.09 -2.73
N GLY A 18 0.28 -0.86 -2.28
CA GLY A 18 0.12 0.27 -3.20
C GLY A 18 1.45 0.74 -3.77
N CYS A 19 2.53 0.69 -2.99
CA CYS A 19 3.87 1.02 -3.48
C CYS A 19 4.32 0.03 -4.56
N GLU A 20 4.13 -1.28 -4.34
CA GLU A 20 4.40 -2.29 -5.37
C GLU A 20 3.51 -2.12 -6.60
N ALA A 21 2.21 -1.91 -6.42
CA ALA A 21 1.28 -1.74 -7.53
C ALA A 21 1.63 -0.50 -8.38
N ALA A 22 1.97 0.62 -7.74
CA ALA A 22 2.38 1.83 -8.42
C ALA A 22 3.71 1.63 -9.16
N HIS A 23 4.69 1.03 -8.50
CA HIS A 23 5.99 0.72 -9.12
C HIS A 23 5.85 -0.21 -10.32
N ALA A 24 5.10 -1.31 -10.18
CA ALA A 24 4.91 -2.29 -11.25
C ALA A 24 4.21 -1.67 -12.47
N ALA A 25 3.09 -0.98 -12.27
CA ALA A 25 2.34 -0.36 -13.36
C ALA A 25 3.18 0.70 -14.10
N ALA A 26 3.92 1.54 -13.37
CA ALA A 26 4.75 2.59 -13.93
C ALA A 26 5.98 2.06 -14.67
N THR A 27 6.60 0.99 -14.15
CA THR A 27 7.74 0.30 -14.78
C THR A 27 7.33 -0.37 -16.09
N LEU A 28 6.08 -0.85 -16.18
CA LEU A 28 5.48 -1.35 -17.42
C LEU A 28 5.04 -0.23 -18.38
N GLY A 29 5.26 1.05 -18.04
CA GLY A 29 5.04 2.19 -18.91
C GLY A 29 3.70 2.93 -18.72
N SER A 30 2.89 2.55 -17.73
CA SER A 30 1.60 3.24 -17.46
C SER A 30 1.83 4.58 -16.78
N LYS A 31 1.01 5.60 -17.09
CA LYS A 31 0.92 6.81 -16.28
C LYS A 31 0.14 6.52 -15.00
N VAL A 32 0.80 6.63 -13.85
CA VAL A 32 0.28 6.23 -12.55
C VAL A 32 0.11 7.45 -11.65
N LEU A 33 -1.04 7.55 -10.98
CA LEU A 33 -1.22 8.46 -9.86
C LEU A 33 -1.36 7.68 -8.57
N LEU A 34 -0.45 7.90 -7.62
CA LEU A 34 -0.53 7.36 -6.26
C LEU A 34 -1.20 8.37 -5.34
N ILE A 35 -2.42 8.06 -4.89
CA ILE A 35 -3.18 8.90 -3.96
C ILE A 35 -3.07 8.32 -2.56
N THR A 36 -2.66 9.11 -1.57
CA THR A 36 -2.59 8.65 -0.18
C THR A 36 -2.86 9.77 0.82
N GLN A 37 -3.37 9.43 2.00
CA GLN A 37 -3.70 10.42 3.02
C GLN A 37 -2.46 11.18 3.54
N ASN A 38 -1.30 10.52 3.56
CA ASN A 38 -0.06 11.13 4.01
C ASN A 38 1.15 10.53 3.27
N LEU A 39 1.80 11.36 2.43
CA LEU A 39 2.97 10.99 1.64
C LEU A 39 4.21 10.73 2.50
N GLU A 40 4.25 11.18 3.75
CA GLU A 40 5.30 10.83 4.73
C GLU A 40 5.19 9.42 5.29
N THR A 41 4.13 8.69 4.93
CA THR A 41 3.85 7.35 5.47
C THR A 41 3.87 6.25 4.41
N LEU A 42 4.50 6.51 3.26
CA LEU A 42 4.68 5.52 2.20
C LEU A 42 5.37 4.26 2.74
N ALA A 43 4.75 3.11 2.49
CA ALA A 43 5.18 1.80 2.94
C ALA A 43 5.51 1.70 4.44
N ARG A 44 4.89 2.53 5.30
CA ARG A 44 5.17 2.53 6.75
C ARG A 44 4.95 1.17 7.40
N MET A 45 6.00 0.65 8.03
CA MET A 45 6.00 -0.57 8.86
C MET A 45 5.24 -0.34 10.17
N SER A 46 3.93 -0.53 10.10
CA SER A 46 3.01 -0.16 11.18
C SER A 46 2.97 -1.16 12.35
N CYS A 47 3.54 -2.36 12.17
CA CYS A 47 3.57 -3.43 13.16
C CYS A 47 5.03 -3.87 13.38
N ASN A 48 5.44 -5.05 12.94
CA ASN A 48 6.81 -5.54 13.12
C ASN A 48 7.79 -4.81 12.17
N PRO A 49 8.94 -4.28 12.64
CA PRO A 49 10.00 -3.74 11.79
C PRO A 49 10.80 -4.85 11.07
N ALA A 50 10.11 -5.81 10.45
CA ALA A 50 10.74 -6.97 9.85
C ALA A 50 10.06 -7.41 8.55
N MET A 51 10.88 -7.81 7.60
CA MET A 51 10.48 -8.38 6.32
C MET A 51 10.89 -9.86 6.25
N GLY A 52 10.05 -10.68 5.64
CA GLY A 52 10.26 -12.12 5.51
C GLY A 52 9.85 -12.92 6.76
N GLY A 53 10.52 -14.05 6.98
CA GLY A 53 10.09 -15.10 7.89
C GLY A 53 9.32 -16.21 7.16
N VAL A 54 8.92 -17.27 7.87
CA VAL A 54 8.32 -18.47 7.26
C VAL A 54 7.21 -18.10 6.27
N ALA A 55 7.29 -18.64 5.04
CA ALA A 55 6.49 -18.32 3.85
C ALA A 55 6.67 -16.89 3.31
N LYS A 56 6.72 -15.88 4.17
CA LYS A 56 6.89 -14.46 3.78
C LYS A 56 8.23 -14.22 3.07
N GLY A 57 9.30 -14.88 3.50
CA GLY A 57 10.63 -14.74 2.91
C GLY A 57 10.69 -15.26 1.48
N GLN A 58 9.96 -16.35 1.20
CA GLN A 58 9.78 -16.89 -0.14
C GLN A 58 9.00 -15.90 -1.02
N ILE A 59 7.86 -15.41 -0.53
CA ILE A 59 7.03 -14.44 -1.28
C ILE A 59 7.82 -13.17 -1.61
N ILE A 60 8.65 -12.66 -0.70
CA ILE A 60 9.51 -11.50 -1.00
C ILE A 60 10.50 -11.80 -2.11
N ARG A 61 11.08 -13.01 -2.15
CA ARG A 61 11.97 -13.44 -3.23
C ARG A 61 11.23 -13.61 -4.55
N GLU A 62 9.99 -14.07 -4.52
CA GLU A 62 9.14 -14.17 -5.71
C GLU A 62 8.76 -12.78 -6.25
N ILE A 63 8.42 -11.83 -5.37
CA ILE A 63 8.18 -10.43 -5.74
C ILE A 63 9.42 -9.83 -6.41
N ASP A 64 10.59 -10.03 -5.81
CA ASP A 64 11.89 -9.59 -6.36
C ASP A 64 12.15 -10.21 -7.74
N ALA A 65 11.92 -11.52 -7.91
CA ALA A 65 12.08 -12.20 -9.18
C ALA A 65 11.12 -11.71 -10.28
N LEU A 66 9.94 -11.20 -9.91
CA LEU A 66 8.99 -10.58 -10.83
C LEU A 66 9.33 -9.11 -11.16
N GLY A 67 10.40 -8.56 -10.58
CA GLY A 67 10.82 -7.17 -10.75
C GLY A 67 10.16 -6.20 -9.77
N GLY A 68 9.59 -6.69 -8.67
CA GLY A 68 9.10 -5.87 -7.57
C GLY A 68 10.21 -5.36 -6.67
N MET A 69 9.90 -4.36 -5.83
CA MET A 69 10.91 -3.62 -5.07
C MET A 69 11.07 -4.08 -3.62
N SER A 70 10.13 -4.85 -3.06
CA SER A 70 10.12 -5.21 -1.63
C SER A 70 11.39 -5.91 -1.18
N GLY A 71 11.98 -6.77 -2.03
CA GLY A 71 13.26 -7.41 -1.75
C GLY A 71 14.41 -6.41 -1.68
N ILE A 72 14.56 -5.61 -2.75
CA ILE A 72 15.59 -4.57 -2.89
C ILE A 72 15.53 -3.56 -1.73
N ILE A 73 14.34 -3.05 -1.40
CA ILE A 73 14.14 -2.09 -0.31
C ILE A 73 14.41 -2.72 1.05
N THR A 74 14.07 -4.01 1.23
CA THR A 74 14.42 -4.76 2.44
C THR A 74 15.93 -4.82 2.62
N ASP A 75 16.68 -5.17 1.57
CA ASP A 75 18.14 -5.26 1.64
C ASP A 75 18.77 -3.89 1.92
N ALA A 76 18.30 -2.82 1.28
CA ALA A 76 18.80 -1.46 1.48
C ALA A 76 18.56 -0.90 2.89
N SER A 77 17.54 -1.40 3.60
CA SER A 77 17.16 -0.93 4.93
C SER A 77 17.44 -1.93 6.06
N SER A 78 18.11 -3.05 5.73
CA SER A 78 18.37 -4.14 6.67
C SER A 78 19.38 -3.76 7.75
N ILE A 79 19.01 -3.99 9.01
CA ILE A 79 19.93 -3.92 10.17
C ILE A 79 20.47 -5.31 10.50
N GLN A 80 19.62 -6.34 10.39
CA GLN A 80 19.99 -7.71 10.71
C GLN A 80 19.30 -8.68 9.75
N PHE A 81 20.07 -9.61 9.19
CA PHE A 81 19.55 -10.72 8.39
C PHE A 81 19.72 -12.06 9.12
N ARG A 82 18.71 -12.93 8.99
CA ARG A 82 18.78 -14.31 9.49
C ARG A 82 18.06 -15.26 8.55
N MET A 83 18.72 -16.36 8.22
CA MET A 83 18.06 -17.52 7.61
C MET A 83 17.37 -18.37 8.68
N LEU A 84 16.04 -18.52 8.59
CA LEU A 84 15.28 -19.38 9.49
C LEU A 84 15.35 -20.84 9.04
N ASN A 85 15.14 -21.78 9.99
CA ASN A 85 15.07 -23.23 9.75
C ASN A 85 16.32 -23.85 9.09
N LYS A 86 17.52 -23.28 9.32
CA LYS A 86 18.77 -23.73 8.68
C LYS A 86 19.06 -25.23 8.88
N SER A 87 18.63 -25.81 10.00
CA SER A 87 18.79 -27.24 10.33
C SER A 87 17.86 -28.19 9.58
N LYS A 88 16.82 -27.70 8.88
CA LYS A 88 15.77 -28.53 8.23
C LYS A 88 15.95 -28.70 6.72
N GLY A 89 17.11 -28.28 6.18
CA GLY A 89 17.44 -28.36 4.76
C GLY A 89 16.86 -27.24 3.88
N PRO A 90 17.38 -27.05 2.65
CA PRO A 90 17.10 -25.87 1.81
C PRO A 90 15.63 -25.59 1.50
N ALA A 91 14.82 -26.64 1.32
CA ALA A 91 13.38 -26.50 1.05
C ALA A 91 12.62 -25.81 2.19
N MET A 92 13.13 -25.88 3.43
CA MET A 92 12.51 -25.30 4.61
C MET A 92 13.12 -23.94 5.02
N TRP A 93 14.21 -23.53 4.37
CA TRP A 93 14.90 -22.28 4.68
C TRP A 93 14.04 -21.09 4.33
N SER A 94 14.01 -20.05 5.18
CA SER A 94 13.24 -18.85 4.89
C SER A 94 13.98 -17.60 5.34
N PRO A 95 14.27 -16.65 4.43
CA PRO A 95 14.99 -15.43 4.78
C PRO A 95 14.13 -14.50 5.63
N ARG A 96 14.75 -13.83 6.60
CA ARG A 96 14.12 -12.80 7.42
C ARG A 96 15.11 -11.68 7.68
N ALA A 97 14.65 -10.44 7.54
CA ALA A 97 15.41 -9.25 7.87
C ALA A 97 14.67 -8.40 8.90
N GLN A 98 15.41 -7.84 9.86
CA GLN A 98 14.98 -6.67 10.64
C GLN A 98 15.39 -5.43 9.88
N CYS A 99 14.48 -4.48 9.71
CA CYS A 99 14.70 -3.27 8.93
C CYS A 99 14.64 -2.04 9.83
N ASP A 100 15.45 -1.03 9.52
CA ASP A 100 15.22 0.30 10.06
C ASP A 100 13.93 0.85 9.44
N ARG A 101 12.92 1.18 10.27
CA ARG A 101 11.61 1.63 9.79
C ARG A 101 11.70 2.92 8.96
N LYS A 102 12.55 3.86 9.37
CA LYS A 102 12.67 5.17 8.73
C LYS A 102 13.47 5.09 7.45
N LEU A 103 14.51 4.27 7.46
CA LEU A 103 15.24 3.93 6.25
C LEU A 103 14.32 3.24 5.24
N PHE A 104 13.54 2.23 5.66
CA PHE A 104 12.60 1.53 4.78
C PHE A 104 11.56 2.47 4.13
N GLU A 105 10.94 3.37 4.92
CA GLU A 105 10.03 4.41 4.41
C GLU A 105 10.74 5.31 3.38
N ARG A 106 11.98 5.73 3.67
CA ARG A 106 12.77 6.59 2.80
C ARG A 106 13.16 5.92 1.48
N GLU A 107 13.67 4.70 1.54
CA GLU A 107 14.08 3.93 0.35
C GLU A 107 12.88 3.70 -0.57
N TRP A 108 11.70 3.38 -0.03
CA TRP A 108 10.47 3.27 -0.82
C TRP A 108 10.09 4.59 -1.50
N ARG A 109 10.14 5.71 -0.76
CA ARG A 109 9.88 7.03 -1.34
C ARG A 109 10.84 7.31 -2.50
N MET A 110 12.14 7.14 -2.29
CA MET A 110 13.15 7.41 -3.33
C MET A 110 12.94 6.52 -4.57
N ALA A 111 12.61 5.24 -4.37
CA ALA A 111 12.33 4.32 -5.47
C ALA A 111 11.12 4.74 -6.32
N LEU A 112 10.04 5.22 -5.68
CA LEU A 112 8.86 5.69 -6.39
C LEU A 112 9.10 7.06 -7.06
N GLU A 113 9.72 8.01 -6.36
CA GLU A 113 10.03 9.36 -6.87
C GLU A 113 11.03 9.33 -8.04
N ALA A 114 11.90 8.31 -8.11
CA ALA A 114 12.80 8.12 -9.24
C ALA A 114 12.08 7.73 -10.55
N ASN A 115 10.84 7.20 -10.47
CA ASN A 115 10.08 6.81 -11.65
C ASN A 115 9.20 7.96 -12.14
N LYS A 116 9.55 8.54 -13.29
CA LYS A 116 8.86 9.68 -13.92
C LYS A 116 7.42 9.41 -14.38
N ASN A 117 6.96 8.16 -14.32
CA ASN A 117 5.59 7.79 -14.64
C ASN A 117 4.69 7.76 -13.41
N ILE A 118 5.21 8.05 -12.21
CA ILE A 118 4.44 8.09 -10.96
C ILE A 118 4.30 9.54 -10.51
N ASP A 119 3.06 10.01 -10.52
CA ASP A 119 2.67 11.24 -9.83
C ASP A 119 2.09 10.92 -8.46
N PHE A 120 2.15 11.90 -7.55
CA PHE A 120 1.70 11.76 -6.16
C PHE A 120 0.62 12.79 -5.82
N TRP A 121 -0.41 12.36 -5.11
CA TRP A 121 -1.45 13.25 -4.60
C TRP A 121 -1.77 12.93 -3.15
N GLN A 122 -1.62 13.93 -2.27
CA GLN A 122 -1.95 13.77 -0.86
C GLN A 122 -3.41 14.12 -0.61
N ASP A 123 -4.28 13.11 -0.62
CA ASP A 123 -5.70 13.27 -0.29
C ASP A 123 -6.32 11.90 0.06
N THR A 124 -7.56 11.90 0.54
CA THR A 124 -8.37 10.70 0.70
C THR A 124 -9.27 10.53 -0.52
N VAL A 125 -9.32 9.34 -1.10
CA VAL A 125 -10.34 9.02 -2.10
C VAL A 125 -11.65 8.69 -1.38
N GLU A 126 -12.74 9.36 -1.74
CA GLU A 126 -14.07 9.10 -1.17
C GLU A 126 -14.91 8.21 -2.08
N ASN A 127 -14.88 8.46 -3.39
CA ASN A 127 -15.70 7.73 -4.37
C ASN A 127 -14.88 7.28 -5.58
N ILE A 128 -15.30 6.18 -6.18
CA ILE A 128 -14.83 5.66 -7.46
C ILE A 128 -15.84 6.06 -8.52
N MET A 129 -15.42 6.76 -9.55
CA MET A 129 -16.31 7.10 -10.66
C MET A 129 -16.53 5.86 -11.52
N THR A 130 -17.79 5.54 -11.82
CA THR A 130 -18.15 4.38 -12.66
C THR A 130 -19.10 4.78 -13.77
N LYS A 131 -18.90 4.24 -14.98
CA LYS A 131 -19.77 4.42 -16.14
C LYS A 131 -20.05 3.07 -16.77
N LYS A 132 -21.33 2.69 -16.89
CA LYS A 132 -21.77 1.40 -17.47
C LYS A 132 -21.04 0.18 -16.86
N GLY A 133 -20.84 0.18 -15.54
CA GLY A 133 -20.18 -0.91 -14.82
C GLY A 133 -18.65 -0.94 -14.93
N SER A 134 -18.01 0.04 -15.60
CA SER A 134 -16.55 0.19 -15.65
C SER A 134 -16.10 1.41 -14.85
N THR A 135 -14.96 1.31 -14.19
CA THR A 135 -14.34 2.45 -13.51
C THR A 135 -13.81 3.46 -14.52
N VAL A 136 -13.96 4.75 -14.22
CA VAL A 136 -13.48 5.87 -15.07
C VAL A 136 -12.67 6.91 -14.29
N GLY A 137 -12.37 6.65 -13.02
CA GLY A 137 -11.56 7.51 -12.17
C GLY A 137 -12.00 7.49 -10.71
N VAL A 138 -11.62 8.53 -9.97
CA VAL A 138 -11.94 8.70 -8.55
C VAL A 138 -12.33 10.15 -8.24
N ILE A 139 -13.03 10.34 -7.13
CA ILE A 139 -13.32 11.63 -6.53
C ILE A 139 -12.63 11.66 -5.17
N THR A 140 -11.81 12.68 -4.95
CA THR A 140 -11.13 12.88 -3.66
C THR A 140 -12.02 13.59 -2.66
N LYS A 141 -11.63 13.60 -1.40
CA LYS A 141 -12.34 14.27 -0.31
C LYS A 141 -12.41 15.79 -0.49
N MET A 142 -11.44 16.37 -1.20
CA MET A 142 -11.50 17.78 -1.60
C MET A 142 -12.47 18.05 -2.76
N GLY A 143 -13.17 17.02 -3.27
CA GLY A 143 -14.10 17.15 -4.40
C GLY A 143 -13.42 17.16 -5.77
N VAL A 144 -12.13 16.79 -5.85
CA VAL A 144 -11.40 16.76 -7.12
C VAL A 144 -11.72 15.46 -7.84
N GLU A 145 -12.20 15.57 -9.07
CA GLU A 145 -12.40 14.43 -9.97
C GLU A 145 -11.12 14.17 -10.76
N ILE A 146 -10.63 12.94 -10.71
CA ILE A 146 -9.41 12.53 -11.44
C ILE A 146 -9.73 11.31 -12.28
N GLN A 147 -9.56 11.44 -13.59
CA GLN A 147 -9.90 10.38 -14.54
C GLN A 147 -8.81 9.32 -14.64
N SER A 148 -9.24 8.05 -14.78
CA SER A 148 -8.32 6.96 -15.10
C SER A 148 -8.97 5.83 -15.90
N LYS A 149 -8.14 4.96 -16.49
CA LYS A 149 -8.61 3.72 -17.14
C LYS A 149 -8.87 2.61 -16.13
N SER A 150 -8.09 2.55 -15.05
CA SER A 150 -8.28 1.60 -13.94
C SER A 150 -7.95 2.22 -12.58
N VAL A 151 -8.47 1.61 -11.52
CA VAL A 151 -8.21 1.98 -10.12
C VAL A 151 -7.82 0.74 -9.32
N ILE A 152 -6.77 0.84 -8.52
CA ILE A 152 -6.32 -0.20 -7.59
C ILE A 152 -6.53 0.31 -6.16
N LEU A 153 -7.31 -0.41 -5.35
CA LEU A 153 -7.57 -0.06 -3.96
C LEU A 153 -6.61 -0.82 -3.02
N CYS A 154 -5.74 -0.09 -2.33
CA CYS A 154 -4.74 -0.60 -1.40
C CYS A 154 -4.92 0.03 0.00
N ASN A 155 -6.14 -0.02 0.51
CA ASN A 155 -6.59 0.83 1.61
C ASN A 155 -6.15 0.34 3.01
N GLY A 156 -5.49 -0.82 3.10
CA GLY A 156 -4.97 -1.36 4.36
C GLY A 156 -6.02 -1.42 5.48
N THR A 157 -5.66 -0.92 6.66
CA THR A 157 -6.53 -0.87 7.85
C THR A 157 -7.40 0.37 7.93
N PHE A 158 -7.45 1.20 6.87
CA PHE A 158 -8.08 2.53 6.92
C PHE A 158 -9.59 2.52 6.68
N LEU A 159 -10.10 1.62 5.83
CA LEU A 159 -11.53 1.56 5.51
C LEU A 159 -12.37 1.30 6.77
N ASN A 160 -13.17 2.30 7.17
CA ASN A 160 -13.98 2.26 8.40
C ASN A 160 -13.17 1.77 9.62
N GLY A 161 -11.90 2.20 9.70
CA GLY A 161 -10.94 1.82 10.72
C GLY A 161 -11.42 2.19 12.12
N LEU A 162 -11.28 1.25 13.05
CA LEU A 162 -11.63 1.42 14.46
C LEU A 162 -10.51 0.85 15.32
N ILE A 163 -9.94 1.70 16.16
CA ILE A 163 -8.86 1.32 17.07
C ILE A 163 -9.45 1.00 18.42
N HIS A 164 -9.00 -0.11 18.99
CA HIS A 164 -9.45 -0.64 20.27
C HIS A 164 -8.33 -0.51 21.31
N LEU A 165 -8.55 0.29 22.36
CA LEU A 165 -7.63 0.45 23.49
C LEU A 165 -8.36 0.12 24.81
N GLY A 166 -8.20 -1.12 25.28
CA GLY A 166 -8.99 -1.64 26.40
C GLY A 166 -10.48 -1.57 26.09
N LYS A 167 -11.23 -0.78 26.87
CA LYS A 167 -12.67 -0.53 26.67
C LYS A 167 -12.96 0.69 25.77
N LYS A 168 -11.94 1.49 25.45
CA LYS A 168 -12.10 2.70 24.63
C LYS A 168 -11.94 2.35 23.15
N ASN A 169 -12.80 2.93 22.32
CA ASN A 169 -12.72 2.80 20.87
C ASN A 169 -12.62 4.20 20.25
N TYR A 170 -11.79 4.34 19.22
CA TYR A 170 -11.67 5.59 18.47
C TYR A 170 -11.52 5.30 16.98
N LYS A 171 -12.08 6.20 16.16
CA LYS A 171 -11.99 6.12 14.70
C LYS A 171 -10.54 6.38 14.27
N GLY A 172 -10.00 5.52 13.42
CA GLY A 172 -8.63 5.66 12.91
C GLY A 172 -8.19 4.47 12.08
N GLY A 173 -7.42 4.72 11.02
CA GLY A 173 -6.79 3.65 10.23
C GLY A 173 -5.52 3.12 10.90
N ARG A 174 -4.76 4.04 11.49
CA ARG A 174 -3.59 3.80 12.35
C ARG A 174 -3.61 4.82 13.49
N SER A 175 -2.82 4.61 14.54
CA SER A 175 -2.74 5.57 15.64
C SER A 175 -2.30 6.95 15.12
N GLY A 176 -3.10 7.98 15.40
CA GLY A 176 -2.87 9.34 14.91
C GLY A 176 -3.27 9.60 13.45
N GLU A 177 -3.82 8.61 12.73
CA GLU A 177 -4.23 8.74 11.34
C GLU A 177 -5.73 8.48 11.18
N PRO A 178 -6.48 9.37 10.50
CA PRO A 178 -7.92 9.25 10.37
C PRO A 178 -8.32 8.00 9.57
N PRO A 179 -9.53 7.46 9.77
CA PRO A 179 -10.03 6.39 8.88
C PRO A 179 -10.37 6.96 7.49
N ALA A 180 -10.52 6.08 6.52
CA ALA A 180 -11.17 6.38 5.25
C ALA A 180 -12.65 5.94 5.34
N GLU A 181 -13.56 6.83 4.98
CA GLU A 181 -15.01 6.60 4.91
C GLU A 181 -15.47 6.77 3.43
N GLY A 182 -16.73 6.45 3.11
CA GLY A 182 -17.27 6.58 1.74
C GLY A 182 -17.10 5.33 0.88
N ILE A 183 -15.86 4.96 0.53
CA ILE A 183 -15.56 3.86 -0.42
C ILE A 183 -16.30 2.55 -0.07
N THR A 184 -16.30 2.14 1.20
CA THR A 184 -16.96 0.89 1.60
C THR A 184 -18.46 0.91 1.30
N LYS A 185 -19.13 2.05 1.54
CA LYS A 185 -20.56 2.19 1.25
C LYS A 185 -20.81 2.04 -0.25
N GLN A 186 -20.00 2.71 -1.06
CA GLN A 186 -20.11 2.64 -2.51
C GLN A 186 -19.87 1.22 -3.04
N LEU A 187 -18.87 0.49 -2.53
CA LEU A 187 -18.63 -0.89 -2.93
C LEU A 187 -19.84 -1.79 -2.63
N ILE A 188 -20.52 -1.58 -1.49
CA ILE A 188 -21.76 -2.29 -1.17
C ILE A 188 -22.87 -1.96 -2.18
N GLU A 189 -23.03 -0.69 -2.55
CA GLU A 189 -24.00 -0.25 -3.56
C GLU A 189 -23.71 -0.86 -4.95
N LEU A 190 -22.43 -1.13 -5.24
CA LEU A 190 -21.98 -1.84 -6.45
C LEU A 190 -22.12 -3.37 -6.35
N GLY A 191 -22.64 -3.91 -5.25
CA GLY A 191 -22.92 -5.34 -5.06
C GLY A 191 -21.83 -6.14 -4.34
N PHE A 192 -20.82 -5.49 -3.76
CA PHE A 192 -19.80 -6.19 -2.97
C PHE A 192 -20.29 -6.52 -1.56
N THR A 193 -19.90 -7.68 -1.05
CA THR A 193 -20.04 -8.02 0.36
C THR A 193 -18.90 -7.41 1.17
N ASN A 194 -19.15 -7.09 2.43
CA ASN A 194 -18.13 -6.57 3.34
C ASN A 194 -18.14 -7.33 4.67
N GLY A 195 -16.99 -7.34 5.33
CA GLY A 195 -16.81 -7.88 6.67
C GLY A 195 -15.79 -7.05 7.45
N ARG A 196 -15.60 -7.36 8.74
CA ARG A 196 -14.60 -6.69 9.59
C ARG A 196 -13.61 -7.70 10.14
N MET A 197 -12.33 -7.36 10.04
CA MET A 197 -11.23 -8.08 10.68
C MET A 197 -10.61 -7.21 11.77
N LYS A 198 -10.00 -7.86 12.77
CA LYS A 198 -9.27 -7.19 13.85
C LYS A 198 -7.89 -7.81 13.99
N THR A 199 -6.88 -6.95 14.11
CA THR A 199 -5.50 -7.33 14.41
C THR A 199 -4.97 -6.45 15.54
N GLY A 200 -3.96 -6.95 16.26
CA GLY A 200 -3.30 -6.21 17.33
C GLY A 200 -1.85 -5.90 16.98
N THR A 201 -1.32 -4.85 17.59
CA THR A 201 0.12 -4.58 17.66
C THR A 201 0.54 -4.54 19.14
N PRO A 202 1.73 -5.06 19.49
CA PRO A 202 2.35 -4.81 20.78
C PRO A 202 2.65 -3.32 21.01
#